data_AF-A0A1I2J3G8-F1
#
_entry.id   AF-A0A1I2J3G8-F1
#
_cell.length_a   1.000
_cell.length_b   1.000
_cell.length_c   1.000
_cell.angle_alpha   90.00
_cell.angle_beta   90.00
_cell.angle_gamma   90.00
#
_symmetry.space_group_name_H-M   'P 1'
#
loop_
_entity.id
_entity.type
_entity.pdbx_description
1 polymer ?
#
loop_
_entity_poly.entity_id
_entity_poly.type
_entity_poly.pdbx_seq_one_letter_code
_entity_poly.pdbx_strand_id
1 'polypeptide(L)'
;MADDGILIDHSVASSFAEEMVNFTSSIRGVITDLEGELAPIASQWLGADRDVYFSRVQPTWESEVGSLSTILSSHAETLANISDNYKQTVYQNAQGFEEIRF
;
A
#
# COMPACT_ATOMS: atom_id res chain seq x y z
N MET A 1 -5.24 -6.94 -35.28
CA MET A 1 -6.09 -5.93 -34.64
C MET A 1 -5.35 -5.48 -33.40
N ALA A 2 -5.35 -4.17 -33.13
CA ALA A 2 -4.32 -3.48 -32.38
C ALA A 2 -4.02 -4.06 -30.99
N ASP A 3 -2.73 -4.27 -30.80
CA ASP A 3 -2.00 -4.41 -29.55
C ASP A 3 -2.19 -3.14 -28.70
N ASP A 4 -3.32 -3.07 -27.99
CA ASP A 4 -3.59 -2.06 -26.95
C ASP A 4 -3.78 -2.77 -25.60
N GLY A 5 -2.92 -3.75 -25.34
CA GLY A 5 -2.76 -4.32 -24.02
C GLY A 5 -1.66 -3.54 -23.32
N ILE A 6 -1.99 -2.88 -22.21
CA ILE A 6 -0.94 -2.35 -21.32
C ILE A 6 -0.01 -3.53 -20.98
N LEU A 7 1.20 -3.52 -21.51
CA LEU A 7 2.20 -4.55 -21.28
C LEU A 7 2.78 -4.35 -19.89
N ILE A 8 2.08 -4.85 -18.87
CA ILE A 8 2.57 -4.85 -17.50
C ILE A 8 3.50 -6.06 -17.34
N ASP A 9 4.78 -5.80 -17.09
CA ASP A 9 5.68 -6.85 -16.60
C ASP A 9 5.18 -7.29 -15.23
N HIS A 10 4.52 -8.45 -15.20
CA HIS A 10 3.94 -9.06 -14.02
C HIS A 10 4.94 -9.14 -12.86
N SER A 11 6.21 -9.48 -13.15
CA SER A 11 7.23 -9.64 -12.13
C SER A 11 7.52 -8.31 -11.43
N VAL A 12 7.50 -7.21 -12.20
CA VAL A 12 7.66 -5.85 -11.70
C VAL A 12 6.43 -5.40 -10.90
N ALA A 13 5.21 -5.73 -11.36
CA ALA A 13 3.99 -5.37 -10.64
C ALA A 13 3.88 -6.05 -9.27
N SER A 14 4.23 -7.34 -9.20
CA SER A 14 4.26 -8.10 -7.94
C SER A 14 5.34 -7.55 -6.99
N SER A 15 6.56 -7.32 -7.50
CA SER A 15 7.66 -6.72 -6.71
C SER A 15 7.27 -5.36 -6.16
N PHE A 16 6.66 -4.51 -7.00
CA PHE A 16 6.25 -3.17 -6.61
C PHE A 16 5.14 -3.20 -5.54
N ALA A 17 4.17 -4.11 -5.65
CA ALA A 17 3.14 -4.28 -4.63
C ALA A 17 3.73 -4.69 -3.27
N GLU A 18 4.67 -5.64 -3.26
CA GLU A 18 5.39 -6.06 -2.04
C GLU A 18 6.23 -4.91 -1.45
N GLU A 19 6.94 -4.16 -2.30
CA GLU A 19 7.70 -2.97 -1.90
C GLU A 19 6.80 -1.90 -1.28
N MET A 20 5.61 -1.66 -1.84
CA MET A 20 4.64 -0.71 -1.29
C MET A 20 4.18 -1.15 0.11
N VAL A 21 3.90 -2.43 0.33
CA VAL A 21 3.54 -2.96 1.66
C VAL A 21 4.69 -2.78 2.65
N ASN A 22 5.92 -3.13 2.26
CA ASN A 22 7.10 -3.00 3.10
C ASN A 22 7.40 -1.54 3.46
N PHE A 23 7.27 -0.63 2.49
CA PHE A 23 7.44 0.81 2.71
C PHE A 23 6.37 1.38 3.66
N THR A 24 5.12 0.95 3.49
CA THR A 24 4.01 1.32 4.38
C THR A 24 4.28 0.88 5.82
N SER A 25 4.73 -0.37 5.99
CA SER A 25 5.08 -0.92 7.30
C SER A 25 6.23 -0.13 7.94
N SER A 26 7.22 0.25 7.13
CA SER A 26 8.36 1.05 7.58
C SER A 26 7.94 2.46 8.02
N ILE A 27 7.09 3.15 7.24
CA ILE A 27 6.53 4.45 7.64
C ILE A 27 5.79 4.33 8.97
N ARG A 28 4.97 3.29 9.12
CA ARG A 28 4.22 3.07 10.37
C ARG A 28 5.15 2.88 11.56
N GLY A 29 6.23 2.11 11.39
CA GLY A 29 7.25 1.92 12.42
C GLY A 29 7.89 3.23 12.84
N VAL A 30 8.36 4.03 11.88
CA VAL A 30 8.97 5.36 12.14
C VAL A 30 8.00 6.28 12.90
N ILE A 31 6.72 6.27 12.54
CA ILE A 31 5.70 7.07 13.23
C ILE A 31 5.53 6.60 14.68
N THR A 32 5.37 5.29 14.89
CA THR A 32 5.20 4.72 16.24
C THR A 32 6.41 5.00 17.13
N ASP A 33 7.62 4.92 16.57
CA ASP A 33 8.84 5.26 17.30
C ASP A 33 8.84 6.74 17.69
N LEU A 34 8.51 7.63 16.75
CA LEU A 34 8.48 9.07 16.97
C LEU A 34 7.39 9.47 17.97
N GLU A 35 6.21 8.82 17.96
CA GLU A 35 5.18 8.97 18.98
C GLU A 35 5.67 8.52 20.36
N GLY A 36 6.39 7.40 20.42
CA GLY A 36 6.98 6.89 21.65
C GLY A 36 8.03 7.84 22.24
N GLU A 37 8.86 8.44 21.38
CA GLU A 37 9.85 9.46 21.76
C GLU A 37 9.20 10.78 22.19
N LEU A 38 8.12 11.20 21.52
CA LEU A 38 7.40 12.43 21.83
C LEU A 38 6.52 12.30 23.08
N ALA A 39 5.96 11.14 23.37
CA ALA A 39 5.06 10.94 24.52
C ALA A 39 5.62 11.47 25.87
N PRO A 40 6.86 11.15 26.29
CA PRO A 40 7.42 11.69 27.53
C PRO A 40 7.66 13.20 27.45
N ILE A 41 8.02 13.74 26.28
CA ILE A 41 8.23 15.19 26.08
C ILE A 41 6.90 15.94 26.18
N ALA A 42 5.88 15.46 25.46
CA ALA A 42 4.53 16.01 25.46
C ALA A 42 3.86 15.93 26.84
N SER A 43 4.19 14.91 27.65
CA SER A 43 3.70 14.79 29.03
C SER A 43 4.20 15.91 29.96
N GLN A 44 5.33 16.55 29.61
CA GLN A 44 5.92 17.65 30.37
C GLN A 44 5.40 19.01 29.91
N TRP A 45 4.69 19.08 28.77
CA TRP A 45 4.11 20.32 28.29
C TRP A 45 3.00 20.79 29.24
N LEU A 46 2.89 22.10 29.42
CA LEU A 46 1.88 22.73 30.25
C LEU A 46 1.07 23.72 29.42
N GLY A 47 -0.22 23.85 29.72
CA GLY A 47 -1.10 24.81 29.08
C GLY A 47 -1.58 24.36 27.69
N ALA A 48 -2.01 25.34 26.90
CA ALA A 48 -2.80 25.12 25.68
C ALA A 48 -2.10 24.23 24.64
N ASP A 49 -0.77 24.26 24.55
CA ASP A 49 -0.03 23.48 23.54
C ASP A 49 -0.11 21.98 23.82
N ARG A 50 -0.11 21.58 25.11
CA ARG A 50 -0.35 20.21 25.53
C ARG A 50 -1.73 19.76 25.06
N ASP A 51 -2.74 20.58 25.33
CA ASP A 51 -4.13 20.25 25.00
C ASP A 51 -4.31 20.13 23.49
N VAL A 52 -3.74 21.04 22.70
CA VAL A 52 -3.77 20.99 21.23
C VAL A 52 -3.08 19.74 20.70
N TYR A 53 -1.95 19.36 21.29
CA TYR A 53 -1.23 18.15 20.87
C TYR A 53 -2.07 16.89 21.05
N PHE A 54 -2.57 16.65 22.26
CA PHE A 54 -3.32 15.43 22.58
C PHE A 54 -4.74 15.42 21.98
N SER A 55 -5.39 16.58 21.87
CA SER A 55 -6.77 16.63 21.34
C SER A 55 -6.83 16.67 19.81
N ARG A 56 -5.75 17.09 19.14
CA ARG A 56 -5.79 17.37 17.71
C ARG A 56 -4.61 16.82 16.94
N VAL A 57 -3.38 17.17 17.31
CA VAL A 57 -2.18 16.84 16.51
C VAL A 57 -1.96 15.34 16.46
N GLN A 58 -1.83 14.68 17.61
CA GLN A 58 -1.61 13.24 17.70
C GLN A 58 -2.71 12.43 16.97
N PRO A 59 -4.01 12.61 17.28
CA PRO A 59 -5.05 11.81 16.63
C PRO A 59 -5.20 12.10 15.13
N THR A 60 -4.94 13.33 14.67
CA THR A 60 -4.92 13.63 13.23
C THR A 60 -3.80 12.83 12.55
N TRP A 61 -2.62 12.81 13.16
CA TRP A 61 -1.48 12.13 12.57
C TRP A 61 -1.67 10.61 12.52
N GLU A 62 -2.14 10.00 13.61
CA GLU A 62 -2.52 8.59 13.68
C GLU A 62 -3.55 8.23 12.58
N SER A 63 -4.55 9.08 12.38
CA SER A 63 -5.60 8.91 11.35
C SER A 63 -5.04 8.96 9.92
N GLU A 64 -4.15 9.92 9.62
CA GLU A 64 -3.53 10.05 8.30
C GLU A 64 -2.64 8.86 7.97
N VAL A 65 -1.89 8.36 8.95
CA VAL A 65 -1.04 7.16 8.80
C VAL A 65 -1.90 5.91 8.59
N GLY A 66 -3.01 5.78 9.32
CA GLY A 66 -3.99 4.73 9.09
C GLY A 66 -4.59 4.77 7.68
N SER A 67 -4.90 5.98 7.20
CA SER A 67 -5.42 6.21 5.85
C SER A 67 -4.41 5.82 4.77
N LEU A 68 -3.15 6.25 4.92
CA LEU A 68 -2.05 5.86 4.03
C LEU A 68 -1.88 4.34 4.00
N SER A 69 -1.92 3.68 5.17
CA SER A 69 -1.81 2.22 5.24
C SER A 69 -2.95 1.51 4.49
N THR A 70 -4.16 2.05 4.54
CA THR A 70 -5.34 1.51 3.86
C THR A 70 -5.21 1.68 2.34
N ILE A 71 -4.84 2.87 1.89
CA ILE A 71 -4.68 3.20 0.47
C ILE A 71 -3.60 2.31 -0.16
N LEU A 72 -2.44 2.21 0.48
CA LEU A 72 -1.31 1.44 -0.05
C LEU A 72 -1.62 -0.06 -0.10
N SER A 73 -2.30 -0.60 0.92
CA SER A 73 -2.79 -1.99 0.90
C SER A 73 -3.77 -2.24 -0.24
N SER A 74 -4.71 -1.31 -0.46
CA SER A 74 -5.69 -1.42 -1.55
C SER A 74 -5.04 -1.35 -2.93
N HIS A 75 -4.00 -0.54 -3.11
CA HIS A 75 -3.24 -0.47 -4.37
C HIS A 75 -2.44 -1.75 -4.61
N ALA A 76 -1.79 -2.29 -3.58
CA ALA A 76 -1.08 -3.57 -3.66
C ALA A 76 -2.02 -4.71 -4.06
N GLU A 77 -3.21 -4.79 -3.45
CA GLU A 77 -4.23 -5.78 -3.79
C GLU A 77 -4.73 -5.60 -5.24
N THR A 78 -4.95 -4.36 -5.68
CA THR A 78 -5.36 -4.07 -7.06
C THR A 78 -4.31 -4.53 -8.07
N LEU A 79 -3.03 -4.26 -7.80
CA LEU A 79 -1.93 -4.69 -8.67
C LEU A 79 -1.81 -6.22 -8.72
N ALA A 80 -1.95 -6.90 -7.58
CA ALA A 80 -1.97 -8.36 -7.51
C ALA A 80 -3.13 -8.95 -8.33
N ASN A 81 -4.34 -8.40 -8.17
CA ASN A 81 -5.53 -8.82 -8.93
C ASN A 81 -5.38 -8.61 -10.44
N ILE A 82 -4.80 -7.48 -10.87
CA ILE A 82 -4.52 -7.23 -12.30
C ILE A 82 -3.56 -8.29 -12.84
N SER A 83 -2.50 -8.57 -12.08
CA SER A 83 -1.51 -9.60 -12.40
C SER A 83 -2.14 -10.99 -12.59
N ASP A 84 -3.01 -11.39 -11.65
CA ASP A 84 -3.65 -12.72 -11.67
C ASP A 84 -4.66 -12.86 -12.80
N ASN A 85 -5.48 -11.82 -13.04
CA ASN A 85 -6.43 -11.81 -14.16
C ASN A 85 -5.72 -11.90 -15.52
N TYR A 86 -4.59 -11.21 -15.67
CA TYR A 86 -3.80 -11.28 -16.91
C TYR A 86 -3.21 -12.67 -17.13
N LYS A 87 -2.57 -13.27 -16.11
CA LYS A 87 -2.07 -14.65 -16.16
C LYS A 87 -3.16 -15.62 -16.59
N GLN A 88 -4.33 -15.55 -15.96
CA GLN A 88 -5.47 -16.41 -16.27
C GLN A 88 -5.91 -16.26 -17.74
N THR A 89 -5.99 -15.03 -18.22
CA THR A 89 -6.36 -14.72 -19.62
C THR A 89 -5.33 -15.29 -20.60
N VAL A 90 -4.03 -15.16 -20.31
CA VAL A 90 -2.96 -15.72 -21.14
C VAL A 90 -3.02 -17.26 -21.15
N TYR A 91 -3.18 -17.91 -20.00
CA TYR A 91 -3.32 -19.37 -19.92
C TYR A 91 -4.51 -19.89 -20.71
N GLN A 92 -5.68 -19.23 -20.60
CA GLN A 92 -6.87 -19.60 -21.34
C GLN A 92 -6.68 -19.44 -22.86
N ASN A 93 -6.07 -18.34 -23.29
CA ASN A 93 -5.76 -18.13 -24.70
C ASN A 93 -4.77 -19.18 -25.22
N ALA A 94 -3.71 -19.49 -24.46
CA ALA A 94 -2.74 -20.51 -24.84
C ALA A 94 -3.37 -21.90 -25.01
N GLN A 95 -4.26 -22.31 -24.11
CA GLN A 95 -5.01 -23.57 -24.23
C GLN A 95 -5.95 -23.57 -25.45
N GLY A 96 -6.66 -22.47 -25.71
CA GLY A 96 -7.51 -22.35 -26.89
C GLY A 96 -6.72 -22.42 -28.21
N PHE A 97 -5.51 -21.87 -28.25
CA PHE A 97 -4.61 -21.99 -29.41
C PHE A 97 -4.07 -23.42 -29.60
N GLU A 98 -3.87 -24.19 -28.52
CA GLU A 98 -3.51 -25.61 -28.62
C GLU A 98 -4.69 -26.45 -29.14
N GLU A 99 -5.93 -26.17 -28.73
CA GLU A 99 -7.13 -26.87 -29.24
C GLU A 99 -7.37 -26.64 -30.74
N ILE A 100 -7.07 -25.45 -31.27
CA ILE A 100 -7.24 -25.12 -32.70
C ILE A 100 -6.14 -25.74 -33.59
N ARG A 101 -5.02 -26.19 -33.00
CA ARG A 101 -3.91 -26.81 -33.73
C ARG A 101 -4.07 -28.32 -33.98
N PHE A 102 -5.16 -28.93 -33.53
CA PHE A 102 -5.56 -30.30 -33.85
C PHE A 102 -6.82 -30.32 -34.72
#